data_AF-K2EM93-F1
#
_entry.id   AF-K2EM93-F1
#
_cell.length_a   1.000
_cell.length_b   1.000
_cell.length_c   1.000
_cell.angle_alpha   90.00
_cell.angle_beta   90.00
_cell.angle_gamma   90.00
#
_symmetry.space_group_name_H-M   'P 1'
#
loop_
_entity.id
_entity.type
_entity.pdbx_description
1 polymer ?
#
loop_
_entity_poly.entity_id
_entity_poly.type
_entity_poly.pdbx_seq_one_letter_code
_entity_poly.pdbx_strand_id
1 'polypeptide(L)'
;MKKFFQKNKKSQKFLYLLAVFFFCASFSAQKVQAQNLDFGKAEKRISFQDEGMLFESLTNAQTVQEFLNEKKINLRDKDVVFPDKNEKIFSGSKIIIHRAKKITVKEGGKTSDIFTLQKTIQEAIWEDKKIELDQDDITVPDRESLVKDGTLVTVTHVLIKEEIKNVDIDFKIVSNEDDKLGWRVKKVTQKGEVGIKEVKYKVVFNDGKEISRKILESNITKDPVDEIVTQGTMVKVGKVHTGVASWYAWTGTMAAANPWLPMGSYVRVTNTENGKSVIVKINDRGPFGNGRIIDLDKVAFAKIASVGAGVVNVKMEVITN
;
A
#
# COMPACT_ATOMS: atom_id res chain seq x y z
N MET A 1 -65.23 74.03 -107.75
CA MET A 1 -65.67 74.98 -106.71
C MET A 1 -65.24 74.43 -105.34
N LYS A 2 -64.63 75.27 -104.49
CA LYS A 2 -64.15 75.07 -103.11
C LYS A 2 -62.70 74.54 -102.85
N LYS A 3 -61.83 75.54 -102.64
CA LYS A 3 -60.77 75.74 -101.62
C LYS A 3 -59.57 74.76 -101.58
N PHE A 4 -58.35 75.24 -101.86
CA PHE A 4 -57.37 75.83 -100.89
C PHE A 4 -57.11 74.86 -99.71
N PHE A 5 -55.91 74.38 -99.36
CA PHE A 5 -54.56 74.81 -99.63
C PHE A 5 -53.57 73.67 -99.28
N GLN A 6 -52.38 73.71 -99.87
CA GLN A 6 -51.26 72.78 -99.68
C GLN A 6 -50.80 72.64 -98.21
N LYS A 7 -50.32 71.45 -97.83
CA LYS A 7 -49.10 71.35 -97.01
C LYS A 7 -48.36 70.00 -97.13
N ASN A 8 -47.23 70.09 -97.83
CA ASN A 8 -45.96 69.37 -97.74
C ASN A 8 -45.87 67.98 -97.08
N LYS A 9 -45.56 67.02 -97.95
CA LYS A 9 -45.23 65.60 -97.69
C LYS A 9 -43.78 65.41 -97.24
N LYS A 10 -43.31 66.19 -96.25
CA LYS A 10 -41.92 66.12 -95.71
C LYS A 10 -41.82 65.87 -94.20
N SER A 11 -42.93 65.64 -93.49
CA SER A 11 -42.92 65.45 -92.02
C SER A 11 -43.20 64.03 -91.52
N GLN A 12 -43.57 63.06 -92.38
CA GLN A 12 -43.97 61.73 -91.91
C GLN A 12 -42.84 60.70 -91.78
N LYS A 13 -41.66 60.90 -92.39
CA LYS A 13 -40.50 60.03 -92.17
C LYS A 13 -39.58 60.47 -91.03
N PHE A 14 -39.79 61.66 -90.47
CA PHE A 14 -39.06 62.13 -89.29
C PHE A 14 -39.75 61.75 -87.98
N LEU A 15 -41.05 61.44 -88.02
CA LEU A 15 -41.84 61.14 -86.83
C LEU A 15 -41.69 59.70 -86.32
N TYR A 16 -41.34 58.74 -87.19
CA TYR A 16 -41.07 57.35 -86.76
C TYR A 16 -39.62 57.14 -86.30
N LEU A 17 -38.66 57.94 -86.75
CA LEU A 17 -37.29 57.89 -86.23
C LEU A 17 -37.18 58.58 -84.85
N LEU A 18 -38.03 59.58 -84.56
CA LEU A 18 -38.08 60.19 -83.23
C LEU A 18 -38.82 59.34 -82.20
N ALA A 19 -39.80 58.51 -82.61
CA ALA A 19 -40.56 57.66 -81.68
C ALA A 19 -39.77 56.42 -81.20
N VAL A 20 -38.87 55.87 -82.02
CA VAL A 20 -37.94 54.80 -81.59
C VAL A 20 -36.80 55.38 -80.75
N PHE A 21 -36.39 56.62 -80.98
CA PHE A 21 -35.43 57.31 -80.12
C PHE A 21 -36.03 57.74 -78.77
N PHE A 22 -37.32 58.08 -78.71
CA PHE A 22 -37.97 58.45 -77.43
C PHE A 22 -38.37 57.25 -76.56
N PHE A 23 -38.49 56.04 -77.12
CA PHE A 23 -38.68 54.82 -76.32
C PHE A 23 -37.35 54.21 -75.86
N CYS A 24 -36.23 54.50 -76.54
CA CYS A 24 -34.88 54.17 -76.04
C CYS A 24 -34.28 55.24 -75.13
N ALA A 25 -34.75 56.49 -75.17
CA ALA A 25 -34.25 57.60 -74.34
C ALA A 25 -35.07 57.86 -73.06
N SER A 26 -36.10 57.05 -72.78
CA SER A 26 -36.81 57.04 -71.49
C SER A 26 -36.49 55.80 -70.63
N PHE A 27 -35.63 54.90 -71.13
CA PHE A 27 -34.70 54.15 -70.27
C PHE A 27 -33.51 55.06 -69.93
N SER A 28 -33.80 56.28 -69.46
CA SER A 28 -32.85 57.06 -68.69
C SER A 28 -32.32 56.10 -67.66
N ALA A 29 -31.02 55.82 -67.71
CA ALA A 29 -30.32 55.10 -66.67
C ALA A 29 -30.71 55.79 -65.36
N GLN A 30 -31.70 55.26 -64.64
CA GLN A 30 -31.71 55.38 -63.21
C GLN A 30 -30.32 54.84 -62.88
N LYS A 31 -29.44 55.74 -62.44
CA LYS A 31 -28.25 55.29 -61.74
C LYS A 31 -28.81 54.35 -60.70
N VAL A 32 -28.64 53.05 -60.90
CA VAL A 32 -28.77 52.09 -59.82
C VAL A 32 -27.65 52.54 -58.90
N GLN A 33 -28.00 53.47 -58.01
CA GLN A 33 -27.12 53.88 -56.97
C GLN A 33 -27.02 52.62 -56.14
N ALA A 34 -25.87 51.95 -56.22
CA ALA A 34 -25.58 50.81 -55.37
C ALA A 34 -26.01 51.24 -53.97
N GLN A 35 -27.06 50.61 -53.43
CA GLN A 35 -27.40 50.85 -52.05
C GLN A 35 -26.13 50.57 -51.28
N ASN A 36 -25.73 51.52 -50.44
CA ASN A 36 -24.60 51.33 -49.56
C ASN A 36 -25.09 50.34 -48.49
N LEU A 37 -25.10 49.06 -48.86
CA LEU A 37 -25.52 47.96 -48.01
C LEU A 37 -24.42 47.77 -46.99
N ASP A 38 -24.60 48.42 -45.83
CA ASP A 38 -23.74 48.21 -44.67
C ASP A 38 -24.09 46.86 -44.03
N PHE A 39 -23.59 45.79 -44.65
CA PHE A 39 -23.74 44.42 -44.14
C PHE A 39 -23.08 44.23 -42.76
N GLY A 40 -22.28 45.20 -42.29
CA GLY A 40 -21.72 45.21 -40.95
C GLY A 40 -22.75 45.51 -39.86
N LYS A 41 -23.85 46.19 -40.20
CA LYS A 41 -24.97 46.53 -39.30
C LYS A 41 -26.23 45.72 -39.51
N ALA A 42 -26.25 44.86 -40.53
CA ALA A 42 -27.35 43.95 -40.76
C ALA A 42 -27.39 42.87 -39.67
N GLU A 43 -28.59 42.46 -39.27
CA GLU A 43 -28.79 41.33 -38.38
C GLU A 43 -28.31 40.04 -39.07
N LYS A 44 -27.44 39.28 -38.39
CA LYS A 44 -26.78 38.09 -38.93
C LYS A 44 -27.43 36.86 -38.32
N ARG A 45 -27.76 35.87 -39.14
CA ARG A 45 -28.11 34.53 -38.67
C ARG A 45 -26.84 33.73 -38.52
N ILE A 46 -26.56 33.24 -37.32
CA ILE A 46 -25.39 32.40 -37.06
C ILE A 46 -25.80 31.10 -36.36
N SER A 47 -24.90 30.12 -36.38
CA SER A 47 -25.00 28.94 -35.52
C SER A 47 -23.88 28.95 -34.49
N PHE A 48 -24.15 28.44 -33.29
CA PHE A 48 -23.09 28.23 -32.31
C PHE A 48 -23.26 26.89 -31.58
N GLN A 49 -22.14 26.30 -31.16
CA GLN A 49 -22.09 25.07 -30.40
C GLN A 49 -21.51 25.32 -29.02
N ASP A 50 -22.25 24.96 -27.97
CA ASP A 50 -21.80 25.07 -26.58
C ASP A 50 -22.21 23.81 -25.80
N GLU A 51 -21.27 23.24 -25.04
CA GLU A 51 -21.46 21.94 -24.33
C GLU A 51 -22.00 20.82 -25.25
N GLY A 52 -21.56 20.82 -26.51
CA GLY A 52 -22.02 19.85 -27.52
C GLY A 52 -23.39 20.15 -28.13
N MET A 53 -24.15 21.10 -27.59
CA MET A 53 -25.47 21.50 -28.11
C MET A 53 -25.33 22.54 -29.22
N LEU A 54 -26.07 22.36 -30.31
CA LEU A 54 -26.09 23.30 -31.44
C LEU A 54 -27.29 24.25 -31.30
N PHE A 55 -27.03 25.54 -31.44
CA PHE A 55 -28.01 26.61 -31.36
C PHE A 55 -27.96 27.48 -32.62
N GLU A 56 -29.09 28.08 -32.98
CA GLU A 56 -29.16 29.15 -33.96
C GLU A 56 -29.50 30.48 -33.27
N SER A 57 -28.96 31.57 -33.78
CA SER A 57 -29.28 32.90 -33.26
C SER A 57 -29.19 33.98 -34.33
N LEU A 58 -30.00 35.02 -34.12
CA LEU A 58 -29.82 36.32 -34.74
C LEU A 58 -28.95 37.21 -33.83
N THR A 59 -28.08 38.03 -34.42
CA THR A 59 -27.16 38.93 -33.69
C THR A 59 -26.76 40.12 -34.55
N ASN A 60 -26.49 41.25 -33.89
CA ASN A 60 -25.87 42.44 -34.50
C ASN A 60 -24.39 42.56 -34.18
N ALA A 61 -23.81 41.59 -33.47
CA ALA A 61 -22.41 41.59 -33.12
C ALA A 61 -21.51 41.60 -34.37
N GLN A 62 -20.39 42.30 -34.28
CA GLN A 62 -19.38 42.36 -35.34
C GLN A 62 -18.30 41.31 -35.15
N THR A 63 -18.03 40.90 -33.92
CA THR A 63 -17.00 39.93 -33.55
C THR A 63 -17.54 38.78 -32.71
N VAL A 64 -16.78 37.70 -32.61
CA VAL A 64 -17.11 36.57 -31.74
C VAL A 64 -17.26 37.02 -30.28
N GLN A 65 -16.36 37.88 -29.79
CA GLN A 65 -16.42 38.41 -28.42
C GLN A 65 -17.69 39.21 -28.14
N GLU A 66 -18.09 40.07 -29.08
CA GLU A 66 -19.34 40.83 -28.96
C GLU A 66 -20.56 39.89 -28.93
N PHE A 67 -20.56 38.84 -29.77
CA PHE A 67 -21.62 37.83 -29.76
C PHE A 67 -21.70 37.09 -28.42
N LEU A 68 -20.56 36.66 -27.88
CA LEU A 68 -20.49 35.99 -26.57
C LEU A 68 -21.03 36.91 -25.46
N ASN A 69 -20.66 38.20 -25.47
CA ASN A 69 -21.15 39.18 -24.51
C ASN A 69 -22.66 39.43 -24.66
N GLU A 70 -23.16 39.57 -25.89
CA GLU A 70 -24.59 39.74 -26.20
C GLU A 70 -25.41 38.59 -25.64
N LYS A 71 -24.93 37.35 -25.81
CA LYS A 71 -25.60 36.14 -25.31
C LYS A 71 -25.28 35.81 -23.85
N LYS A 72 -24.49 36.65 -23.17
CA LYS A 72 -24.03 36.45 -21.79
C LYS A 72 -23.33 35.10 -21.59
N ILE A 73 -22.62 34.64 -22.62
CA ILE A 73 -21.83 33.42 -22.61
C ILE A 73 -20.45 33.77 -22.06
N ASN A 74 -20.24 33.46 -20.78
CA ASN A 74 -18.94 33.64 -20.14
C ASN A 74 -18.06 32.41 -20.39
N LEU A 75 -16.85 32.64 -20.91
CA LEU A 75 -15.85 31.59 -21.08
C LEU A 75 -15.15 31.33 -19.73
N ARG A 76 -15.02 30.06 -19.36
CA ARG A 76 -14.24 29.62 -18.19
C ARG A 76 -12.77 29.63 -18.51
N ASP A 77 -11.96 29.43 -17.48
CA ASP A 77 -10.53 29.20 -17.66
C ASP A 77 -10.30 27.99 -18.58
N LYS A 78 -9.36 28.13 -19.53
CA LYS A 78 -9.03 27.17 -20.60
C LYS A 78 -10.16 26.78 -21.57
N ASP A 79 -11.33 27.41 -21.51
CA ASP A 79 -12.30 27.28 -22.60
C ASP A 79 -11.72 27.89 -23.89
N VAL A 80 -11.89 27.19 -25.01
CA VAL A 80 -11.42 27.65 -26.33
C VAL A 80 -12.64 27.93 -27.20
N VAL A 81 -12.64 29.06 -27.89
CA VAL A 81 -13.67 29.41 -28.87
C VAL A 81 -13.06 29.47 -30.26
N PHE A 82 -13.78 28.94 -31.24
CA PHE A 82 -13.42 28.99 -32.65
C PHE A 82 -14.59 29.54 -33.47
N PRO A 83 -14.40 30.54 -34.35
CA PRO A 83 -13.18 31.31 -34.56
C PRO A 83 -12.74 32.11 -33.33
N ASP A 84 -11.55 32.73 -33.39
CA ASP A 84 -11.00 33.52 -32.27
C ASP A 84 -11.96 34.65 -31.85
N LYS A 85 -11.87 35.07 -30.59
CA LYS A 85 -12.71 36.10 -29.97
C LYS A 85 -12.75 37.41 -30.79
N ASN A 86 -11.65 37.77 -31.45
CA ASN A 86 -11.57 39.00 -32.24
C ASN A 86 -12.00 38.83 -33.70
N GLU A 87 -12.29 37.61 -34.14
CA GLU A 87 -12.66 37.32 -35.52
C GLU A 87 -14.02 37.93 -35.86
N LYS A 88 -14.16 38.39 -37.10
CA LYS A 88 -15.41 39.00 -37.58
C LYS A 88 -16.46 37.93 -37.82
N ILE A 89 -17.71 38.23 -37.46
CA ILE A 89 -18.84 37.36 -37.73
C ILE A 89 -19.67 37.87 -38.91
N PHE A 90 -20.12 36.94 -39.74
CA PHE A 90 -20.97 37.15 -40.90
C PHE A 90 -22.23 36.28 -40.79
N SER A 91 -23.24 36.55 -41.61
CA SER A 91 -24.38 35.64 -41.70
C SER A 91 -23.91 34.28 -42.21
N GLY A 92 -24.33 33.20 -41.54
CA GLY A 92 -23.86 31.84 -41.75
C GLY A 92 -22.63 31.44 -40.93
N SER A 93 -22.02 32.35 -40.17
CA SER A 93 -20.89 32.02 -39.29
C SER A 93 -21.25 30.91 -38.29
N LYS A 94 -20.28 30.02 -38.02
CA LYS A 94 -20.38 28.97 -37.02
C LYS A 94 -19.37 29.24 -35.91
N ILE A 95 -19.85 29.36 -34.68
CA ILE A 95 -19.02 29.54 -33.48
C ILE A 95 -19.02 28.23 -32.68
N ILE A 96 -17.87 27.69 -32.32
CA ILE A 96 -17.73 26.46 -31.55
C ILE A 96 -17.01 26.79 -30.26
N ILE A 97 -17.64 26.45 -29.14
CA ILE A 97 -17.08 26.63 -27.81
C ILE A 97 -16.66 25.26 -27.29
N HIS A 98 -15.35 25.03 -27.26
CA HIS A 98 -14.73 23.89 -26.61
C HIS A 98 -14.58 24.18 -25.12
N ARG A 99 -15.55 23.67 -24.37
CA ARG A 99 -15.65 23.78 -22.93
C ARG A 99 -14.63 22.86 -22.25
N ALA A 100 -13.75 23.44 -21.43
CA ALA A 100 -12.83 22.71 -20.60
C ALA A 100 -13.59 21.97 -19.51
N LYS A 101 -13.24 20.70 -19.30
CA LYS A 101 -13.82 19.85 -18.26
C LYS A 101 -13.19 20.21 -16.93
N LYS A 102 -13.99 20.29 -15.89
CA LYS A 102 -13.53 20.45 -14.51
C LYS A 102 -13.27 19.09 -13.90
N ILE A 103 -12.09 18.91 -13.32
CA ILE A 103 -11.79 17.79 -12.41
C ILE A 103 -11.33 18.33 -11.06
N THR A 104 -11.60 17.58 -10.01
CA THR A 104 -11.09 17.88 -8.67
C THR A 104 -10.04 16.85 -8.32
N VAL A 105 -8.82 17.28 -8.01
CA VAL A 105 -7.72 16.42 -7.62
C VAL A 105 -7.51 16.49 -6.12
N LYS A 106 -7.43 15.33 -5.47
CA LYS A 106 -7.14 15.17 -4.05
C LYS A 106 -5.76 14.55 -3.88
N GLU A 107 -4.83 15.28 -3.27
CA GLU A 107 -3.43 14.89 -3.09
C GLU A 107 -3.00 15.29 -1.67
N GLY A 108 -2.40 14.37 -0.91
CA GLY A 108 -1.90 14.67 0.44
C GLY A 108 -2.94 15.27 1.40
N GLY A 109 -4.23 14.98 1.19
CA GLY A 109 -5.35 15.55 1.94
C GLY A 109 -5.82 16.95 1.50
N LYS A 110 -5.13 17.59 0.55
CA LYS A 110 -5.55 18.84 -0.08
C LYS A 110 -6.37 18.55 -1.33
N THR A 111 -7.21 19.51 -1.72
CA THR A 111 -8.03 19.43 -2.95
C THR A 111 -7.77 20.64 -3.83
N SER A 112 -7.62 20.43 -5.13
CA SER A 112 -7.49 21.46 -6.16
C SER A 112 -8.43 21.19 -7.32
N ASP A 113 -8.95 22.25 -7.94
CA ASP A 113 -9.75 22.14 -9.16
C ASP A 113 -8.88 22.44 -10.37
N ILE A 114 -8.95 21.58 -11.39
CA ILE A 114 -8.25 21.74 -12.67
C ILE A 114 -9.29 21.79 -13.78
N PHE A 115 -9.20 22.81 -14.62
CA PHE A 115 -9.91 22.86 -15.89
C PHE A 115 -8.97 22.36 -16.98
N THR A 116 -9.46 21.51 -17.89
CA THR A 116 -8.63 20.90 -18.92
C THR A 116 -9.41 20.51 -20.17
N LEU A 117 -8.74 20.58 -21.32
CA LEU A 117 -9.21 20.04 -22.60
C LEU A 117 -8.56 18.67 -22.91
N GLN A 118 -7.67 18.21 -22.05
CA GLN A 118 -6.95 16.96 -22.24
C GLN A 118 -7.87 15.74 -22.18
N LYS A 119 -7.43 14.64 -22.78
CA LYS A 119 -8.26 13.45 -22.94
C LYS A 119 -8.17 12.54 -21.71
N THR A 120 -6.98 12.39 -21.13
CA THR A 120 -6.73 11.49 -20.00
C THR A 120 -6.48 12.22 -18.68
N ILE A 121 -6.68 11.52 -17.56
CA ILE A 121 -6.41 12.05 -16.22
C ILE A 121 -4.95 12.50 -16.09
N GLN A 122 -4.01 11.72 -16.63
CA GLN A 122 -2.59 12.02 -16.58
C GLN A 122 -2.23 13.34 -17.28
N GLU A 123 -2.69 13.50 -18.53
CA GLU A 123 -2.45 14.72 -19.30
C GLU A 123 -3.07 15.94 -18.60
N ALA A 124 -4.27 15.79 -18.05
CA ALA A 124 -4.96 16.83 -17.30
C ALA A 124 -4.19 17.28 -16.06
N ILE A 125 -3.63 16.34 -15.28
CA ILE A 125 -2.84 16.64 -14.08
C ILE A 125 -1.54 17.35 -14.46
N TRP A 126 -0.81 16.83 -15.47
CA TRP A 126 0.45 17.42 -15.91
C TRP A 126 0.29 18.84 -16.47
N GLU A 127 -0.87 19.17 -17.05
CA GLU A 127 -1.16 20.51 -17.57
C GLU A 127 -1.18 21.59 -16.47
N ASP A 128 -1.59 21.26 -15.24
CA ASP A 128 -1.63 22.23 -14.12
C ASP A 128 -0.25 22.55 -13.56
N LYS A 129 0.75 21.68 -13.77
CA LYS A 129 2.16 21.80 -13.30
C LYS A 129 2.33 21.98 -11.78
N LYS A 130 1.26 21.86 -10.98
CA LYS A 130 1.32 21.93 -9.51
C LYS A 130 1.47 20.56 -8.84
N ILE A 131 1.08 19.52 -9.56
CA ILE A 131 1.09 18.12 -9.09
C ILE A 131 2.09 17.39 -9.98
N GLU A 132 3.15 16.89 -9.35
CA GLU A 132 4.17 16.08 -10.01
C GLU A 132 3.92 14.62 -9.65
N LEU A 133 3.61 13.82 -10.67
CA LEU A 133 3.43 12.38 -10.52
C LEU A 133 4.72 11.67 -10.95
N ASP A 134 5.26 10.80 -10.10
CA ASP A 134 6.32 9.88 -10.51
C ASP A 134 5.75 8.63 -11.22
N GLN A 135 6.58 7.61 -11.45
CA GLN A 135 6.16 6.38 -12.14
C GLN A 135 5.42 5.38 -11.25
N ASP A 136 5.68 5.41 -9.94
CA ASP A 136 5.10 4.51 -8.95
C ASP A 136 3.79 5.07 -8.36
N ASP A 137 3.58 6.38 -8.49
CA ASP A 137 2.38 7.09 -8.05
C ASP A 137 1.10 6.58 -8.71
N ILE A 138 0.08 6.45 -7.86
CA ILE A 138 -1.21 5.87 -8.24
C ILE A 138 -2.26 6.96 -8.28
N THR A 139 -3.07 6.95 -9.34
CA THR A 139 -4.30 7.76 -9.40
C THR A 139 -5.54 6.88 -9.41
N VAL A 140 -6.61 7.39 -8.79
CA VAL A 140 -7.95 6.80 -8.88
C VAL A 140 -8.93 7.90 -9.29
N PRO A 141 -9.54 7.85 -10.48
CA PRO A 141 -9.38 6.83 -11.54
C PRO A 141 -7.96 6.72 -12.10
N ASP A 142 -7.70 5.61 -12.80
CA ASP A 142 -6.40 5.32 -13.42
C ASP A 142 -5.95 6.44 -14.36
N ARG A 143 -4.63 6.61 -14.50
CA ARG A 143 -3.96 7.69 -15.25
C ARG A 143 -4.41 7.78 -16.71
N GLU A 144 -4.73 6.64 -17.33
CA GLU A 144 -5.19 6.56 -18.72
C GLU A 144 -6.72 6.68 -18.85
N SER A 145 -7.44 6.80 -17.73
CA SER A 145 -8.89 7.00 -17.75
C SER A 145 -9.25 8.31 -18.45
N LEU A 146 -10.34 8.28 -19.21
CA LEU A 146 -10.84 9.47 -19.89
C LEU A 146 -11.36 10.52 -18.90
N VAL A 147 -11.01 11.77 -19.13
CA VAL A 147 -11.52 12.91 -18.36
C VAL A 147 -13.02 13.08 -18.61
N LYS A 148 -13.80 13.07 -17.53
CA LYS A 148 -15.21 13.46 -17.51
C LYS A 148 -15.40 14.69 -16.63
N ASP A 149 -16.35 15.54 -16.99
CA ASP A 149 -16.65 16.72 -16.18
C ASP A 149 -17.13 16.32 -14.78
N GLY A 150 -16.61 16.99 -13.76
CA GLY A 150 -16.87 16.71 -12.34
C GLY A 150 -16.13 15.49 -11.77
N THR A 151 -15.16 14.90 -12.48
CA THR A 151 -14.42 13.72 -11.96
C THR A 151 -13.59 14.09 -10.74
N LEU A 152 -13.74 13.32 -9.65
CA LEU A 152 -12.83 13.34 -8.51
C LEU A 152 -11.67 12.38 -8.78
N VAL A 153 -10.45 12.90 -8.76
CA VAL A 153 -9.21 12.13 -8.89
C VAL A 153 -8.50 12.13 -7.55
N THR A 154 -8.21 10.96 -7.00
CA THR A 154 -7.33 10.80 -5.85
C THR A 154 -5.94 10.46 -6.33
N VAL A 155 -4.93 11.16 -5.84
CA VAL A 155 -3.50 10.88 -6.05
C VAL A 155 -2.93 10.30 -4.77
N THR A 156 -2.15 9.24 -4.89
CA THR A 156 -1.41 8.61 -3.79
C THR A 156 0.05 8.51 -4.21
N HIS A 157 0.93 9.14 -3.43
CA HIS A 157 2.35 9.08 -3.71
C HIS A 157 2.98 7.81 -3.17
N VAL A 158 3.69 7.08 -4.03
CA VAL A 158 4.28 5.78 -3.68
C VAL A 158 5.79 5.89 -3.64
N LEU A 159 6.36 5.84 -2.43
CA LEU A 159 7.81 5.81 -2.24
C LEU A 159 8.28 4.39 -1.94
N ILE A 160 9.15 3.87 -2.78
CA ILE A 160 9.82 2.58 -2.60
C ILE A 160 11.28 2.84 -2.24
N LYS A 161 11.72 2.39 -1.06
CA LYS A 161 13.13 2.49 -0.64
C LYS A 161 13.66 1.21 -0.04
N GLU A 162 14.98 1.08 -0.06
CA GLU A 162 15.69 0.02 0.65
C GLU A 162 16.16 0.51 2.02
N GLU A 163 15.87 -0.24 3.08
CA GLU A 163 16.33 0.03 4.44
C GLU A 163 17.17 -1.12 4.96
N ILE A 164 18.32 -0.82 5.55
CA ILE A 164 19.17 -1.80 6.23
C ILE A 164 18.97 -1.63 7.74
N LYS A 165 18.66 -2.73 8.45
CA LYS A 165 18.59 -2.73 9.92
C LYS A 165 19.33 -3.93 10.51
N ASN A 166 20.01 -3.68 11.62
CA ASN A 166 20.57 -4.73 12.47
C ASN A 166 19.47 -5.31 13.36
N VAL A 167 19.39 -6.63 13.39
CA VAL A 167 18.42 -7.40 14.17
C VAL A 167 19.18 -8.43 14.99
N ASP A 168 18.83 -8.53 16.27
CA ASP A 168 19.46 -9.48 17.18
C ASP A 168 19.07 -10.92 16.85
N ILE A 169 20.01 -11.84 17.09
CA ILE A 169 19.80 -13.29 17.02
C ILE A 169 20.00 -13.84 18.44
N ASP A 170 18.93 -14.37 19.01
CA ASP A 170 19.00 -15.00 20.33
C ASP A 170 19.91 -16.22 20.32
N PHE A 171 20.69 -16.38 21.38
CA PHE A 171 21.51 -17.56 21.63
C PHE A 171 20.71 -18.66 22.33
N LYS A 172 21.19 -19.90 22.25
CA LYS A 172 20.57 -21.04 22.95
C LYS A 172 21.30 -21.33 24.24
N ILE A 173 20.60 -21.93 25.19
CA ILE A 173 21.20 -22.49 26.40
C ILE A 173 21.41 -23.98 26.18
N VAL A 174 22.67 -24.42 26.21
CA VAL A 174 23.09 -25.81 26.02
C VAL A 174 23.63 -26.34 27.35
N SER A 175 23.30 -27.58 27.68
CA SER A 175 23.78 -28.24 28.89
C SER A 175 24.77 -29.35 28.56
N ASN A 176 25.86 -29.44 29.32
CA ASN A 176 26.80 -30.56 29.29
C ASN A 176 27.06 -31.08 30.72
N GLU A 177 27.68 -32.26 30.82
CA GLU A 177 28.01 -32.89 32.10
C GLU A 177 29.52 -32.80 32.39
N ASP A 178 29.87 -32.70 33.67
CA ASP A 178 31.26 -32.73 34.15
C ASP A 178 31.40 -33.63 35.39
N ASP A 179 32.20 -34.69 35.25
CA ASP A 179 32.46 -35.70 36.28
C ASP A 179 33.44 -35.23 37.37
N LYS A 180 34.05 -34.05 37.19
CA LYS A 180 34.88 -33.36 38.18
C LYS A 180 34.07 -32.36 39.01
N LEU A 181 32.92 -31.93 38.52
CA LEU A 181 32.04 -30.99 39.20
C LEU A 181 31.04 -31.74 40.09
N GLY A 182 30.82 -31.23 41.30
CA GLY A 182 29.93 -31.86 42.29
C GLY A 182 28.51 -32.08 41.75
N TRP A 183 27.93 -33.22 42.08
CA TRP A 183 26.58 -33.59 41.66
C TRP A 183 25.56 -32.50 42.04
N ARG A 184 24.70 -32.15 41.08
CA ARG A 184 23.69 -31.05 41.19
C ARG A 184 24.25 -29.63 41.26
N VAL A 185 25.57 -29.44 41.24
CA VAL A 185 26.16 -28.12 41.01
C VAL A 185 25.99 -27.78 39.53
N LYS A 186 25.42 -26.61 39.26
CA LYS A 186 25.37 -26.02 37.92
C LYS A 186 26.33 -24.86 37.86
N LYS A 187 27.09 -24.78 36.77
CA LYS A 187 28.03 -23.69 36.52
C LYS A 187 27.89 -23.24 35.07
N VAL A 188 27.68 -21.95 34.86
CA VAL A 188 27.82 -21.36 33.52
C VAL A 188 29.31 -21.39 33.18
N THR A 189 29.69 -22.21 32.21
CA THR A 189 31.08 -22.35 31.75
C THR A 189 31.37 -21.48 30.54
N GLN A 190 30.33 -21.13 29.78
CA GLN A 190 30.40 -20.17 28.68
C GLN A 190 29.16 -19.30 28.73
N LYS A 191 29.35 -17.99 28.81
CA LYS A 191 28.23 -17.04 28.80
C LYS A 191 27.71 -16.89 27.38
N GLY A 192 26.39 -16.84 27.23
CA GLY A 192 25.78 -16.60 25.92
C GLY A 192 25.96 -15.16 25.46
N GLU A 193 26.08 -14.98 24.14
CA GLU A 193 26.10 -13.66 23.50
C GLU A 193 25.10 -13.63 22.36
N VAL A 194 24.33 -12.55 22.28
CA VAL A 194 23.43 -12.33 21.13
C VAL A 194 24.26 -12.16 19.86
N GLY A 195 23.79 -12.83 18.81
CA GLY A 195 24.26 -12.61 17.45
C GLY A 195 23.59 -11.37 16.86
N ILE A 196 24.09 -10.94 15.71
CA ILE A 196 23.55 -9.82 14.95
C ILE A 196 23.44 -10.27 13.50
N LYS A 197 22.27 -10.03 12.90
CA LYS A 197 22.10 -10.10 11.45
C LYS A 197 21.72 -8.74 10.91
N GLU A 198 22.33 -8.38 9.79
CA GLU A 198 21.94 -7.26 8.97
C GLU A 198 20.83 -7.72 8.02
N VAL A 199 19.70 -7.03 8.04
CA VAL A 199 18.55 -7.34 7.18
C VAL A 199 18.26 -6.14 6.29
N LYS A 200 18.31 -6.39 4.98
CA LYS A 200 17.93 -5.42 3.95
C LYS A 200 16.47 -5.61 3.60
N TYR A 201 15.69 -4.55 3.76
CA TYR A 201 14.26 -4.51 3.51
C TYR A 201 13.95 -3.66 2.27
N LYS A 202 13.01 -4.09 1.44
CA LYS A 202 12.24 -3.23 0.54
C LYS A 202 11.03 -2.72 1.30
N VAL A 203 10.92 -1.41 1.48
CA VAL A 203 9.84 -0.76 2.22
C VAL A 203 9.05 0.13 1.27
N VAL A 204 7.72 -0.03 1.29
CA VAL A 204 6.78 0.73 0.45
C VAL A 204 5.98 1.67 1.34
N PHE A 205 5.96 2.95 0.96
CA PHE A 205 5.20 3.99 1.64
C PHE A 205 4.15 4.57 0.71
N ASN A 206 2.95 4.81 1.23
CA ASN A 206 1.91 5.58 0.56
C ASN A 206 1.66 6.86 1.35
N ASP A 207 1.80 8.02 0.72
CA ASP A 207 1.66 9.35 1.35
C ASP A 207 2.45 9.46 2.68
N GLY A 208 3.66 8.91 2.69
CA GLY A 208 4.57 8.90 3.85
C GLY A 208 4.26 7.84 4.92
N LYS A 209 3.21 7.03 4.78
CA LYS A 209 2.89 5.94 5.72
C LYS A 209 3.43 4.61 5.21
N GLU A 210 4.18 3.89 6.04
CA GLU A 210 4.67 2.54 5.71
C GLU A 210 3.48 1.60 5.52
N ILE A 211 3.34 1.05 4.31
CA ILE A 211 2.28 0.10 3.96
C ILE A 211 2.79 -1.34 4.04
N SER A 212 4.03 -1.57 3.59
CA SER A 212 4.60 -2.92 3.61
C SER A 212 6.11 -2.91 3.68
N ARG A 213 6.64 -4.01 4.21
CA ARG A 213 8.07 -4.27 4.36
C ARG A 213 8.35 -5.71 3.97
N LYS A 214 9.25 -5.93 3.00
CA LYS A 214 9.67 -7.26 2.54
C LYS A 214 11.17 -7.40 2.72
N ILE A 215 11.61 -8.52 3.28
CA ILE A 215 13.04 -8.88 3.36
C ILE A 215 13.52 -9.18 1.94
N LEU A 216 14.59 -8.51 1.53
CA LEU A 216 15.31 -8.80 0.28
C LEU A 216 16.48 -9.73 0.56
N GLU A 217 17.25 -9.41 1.59
CA GLU A 217 18.48 -10.09 1.94
C GLU A 217 18.67 -10.07 3.45
N SER A 218 19.30 -11.11 3.98
CA SER A 218 19.71 -11.18 5.38
C SER A 218 21.09 -11.80 5.46
N ASN A 219 22.02 -11.11 6.11
CA ASN A 219 23.37 -11.58 6.33
C ASN A 219 23.69 -11.59 7.83
N ILE A 220 24.25 -12.68 8.34
CA ILE A 220 24.69 -12.75 9.72
C ILE A 220 26.04 -12.04 9.81
N THR A 221 26.13 -10.98 10.61
CA THR A 221 27.36 -10.21 10.81
C THR A 221 28.09 -10.62 12.08
N LYS A 222 27.36 -11.17 13.06
CA LYS A 222 27.89 -11.79 14.27
C LYS A 222 27.06 -13.03 14.61
N ASP A 223 27.68 -14.21 14.63
CA ASP A 223 26.99 -15.41 15.09
C ASP A 223 26.65 -15.33 16.59
N PRO A 224 25.48 -15.82 17.02
CA PRO A 224 25.19 -15.95 18.44
C PRO A 224 26.13 -16.97 19.07
N VAL A 225 26.51 -16.71 20.31
CA VAL A 225 27.32 -17.63 21.11
C VAL A 225 26.38 -18.28 22.12
N ASP A 226 26.21 -19.60 22.03
CA ASP A 226 25.37 -20.34 22.97
C ASP A 226 25.92 -20.25 24.41
N GLU A 227 25.01 -20.14 25.37
CA GLU A 227 25.34 -20.24 26.78
C GLU A 227 25.50 -21.72 27.15
N ILE A 228 26.65 -22.09 27.70
CA ILE A 228 26.90 -23.47 28.17
C ILE A 228 26.77 -23.52 29.68
N VAL A 229 25.82 -24.32 30.15
CA VAL A 229 25.60 -24.63 31.56
C VAL A 229 26.09 -26.05 31.82
N THR A 230 27.21 -26.18 32.51
CA THR A 230 27.74 -27.47 32.94
C THR A 230 27.08 -27.94 34.22
N GLN A 231 26.55 -29.14 34.20
CA GLN A 231 26.00 -29.84 35.35
C GLN A 231 27.00 -30.87 35.88
N GLY A 232 27.30 -30.79 37.17
CA GLY A 232 28.20 -31.74 37.81
C GLY A 232 27.57 -33.11 38.02
N THR A 233 28.38 -34.15 37.85
CA THR A 233 28.03 -35.56 38.05
C THR A 233 28.94 -36.26 39.05
N MET A 234 29.96 -35.57 39.60
CA MET A 234 30.81 -36.11 40.66
C MET A 234 30.02 -36.31 41.94
N VAL A 235 29.92 -37.54 42.41
CA VAL A 235 29.24 -37.87 43.66
C VAL A 235 30.28 -38.24 44.71
N LYS A 236 30.38 -37.47 45.78
CA LYS A 236 31.20 -37.79 46.94
C LYS A 236 30.40 -38.67 47.89
N VAL A 237 31.01 -39.77 48.32
CA VAL A 237 30.38 -40.73 49.23
C VAL A 237 30.98 -40.62 50.63
N GLY A 238 30.12 -40.75 51.63
CA GLY A 238 30.46 -40.76 53.04
C GLY A 238 30.23 -42.13 53.65
N LYS A 239 29.47 -42.17 54.76
CA LYS A 239 29.18 -43.42 55.48
C LYS A 239 28.51 -44.44 54.56
N VAL A 240 28.94 -45.69 54.70
CA VAL A 240 28.43 -46.84 53.94
C VAL A 240 27.71 -47.78 54.90
N HIS A 241 26.53 -48.24 54.48
CA HIS A 241 25.71 -49.21 55.19
C HIS A 241 25.35 -50.35 54.25
N THR A 242 25.20 -51.55 54.79
CA THR A 242 24.77 -52.74 54.05
C THR A 242 23.56 -53.34 54.73
N GLY A 243 22.65 -53.92 53.94
CA GLY A 243 21.42 -54.52 54.45
C GLY A 243 20.41 -54.71 53.36
N VAL A 244 19.14 -54.85 53.73
CA VAL A 244 18.05 -55.14 52.78
C VAL A 244 17.33 -53.85 52.38
N ALA A 245 17.07 -53.69 51.08
CA ALA A 245 16.13 -52.73 50.55
C ALA A 245 14.77 -53.38 50.31
N SER A 246 13.69 -52.71 50.68
CA SER A 246 12.34 -53.00 50.20
C SER A 246 11.84 -51.87 49.30
N TRP A 247 10.58 -51.95 48.86
CA TRP A 247 9.94 -50.83 48.19
C TRP A 247 8.50 -50.57 48.65
N TYR A 248 8.07 -49.34 48.43
CA TYR A 248 6.69 -48.87 48.64
C TYR A 248 6.23 -48.04 47.43
N ALA A 249 4.92 -47.84 47.26
CA ALA A 249 4.37 -47.05 46.15
C ALA A 249 3.58 -45.86 46.70
N TRP A 250 4.21 -44.68 46.73
CA TRP A 250 3.56 -43.46 47.20
C TRP A 250 3.80 -42.24 46.30
N THR A 251 5.06 -41.84 46.12
CA THR A 251 5.39 -40.56 45.45
C THR A 251 5.63 -40.71 43.95
N GLY A 252 6.09 -41.88 43.51
CA GLY A 252 6.54 -42.09 42.13
C GLY A 252 7.82 -41.33 41.78
N THR A 253 8.62 -40.93 42.77
CA THR A 253 9.82 -40.11 42.58
C THR A 253 11.10 -40.86 42.96
N MET A 254 12.27 -40.26 42.70
CA MET A 254 13.57 -40.80 43.11
C MET A 254 13.81 -40.57 44.61
N ALA A 255 13.00 -41.24 45.45
CA ALA A 255 12.96 -41.04 46.88
C ALA A 255 12.93 -42.35 47.66
N ALA A 256 13.14 -42.27 48.97
CA ALA A 256 13.16 -43.41 49.87
C ALA A 256 12.85 -43.05 51.33
N ALA A 257 12.36 -44.03 52.08
CA ALA A 257 12.32 -44.00 53.52
C ALA A 257 13.64 -44.52 54.11
N ASN A 258 14.17 -43.85 55.14
CA ASN A 258 15.27 -44.38 55.94
C ASN A 258 15.01 -44.19 57.47
N PRO A 259 15.38 -45.15 58.34
CA PRO A 259 15.02 -45.08 59.76
C PRO A 259 15.84 -44.07 60.56
N TRP A 260 17.04 -43.68 60.12
CA TRP A 260 18.00 -42.91 60.94
C TRP A 260 18.66 -41.71 60.26
N LEU A 261 18.73 -41.65 58.93
CA LEU A 261 19.34 -40.53 58.22
C LEU A 261 18.47 -39.27 58.32
N PRO A 262 19.06 -38.07 58.39
CA PRO A 262 18.30 -36.83 58.32
C PRO A 262 17.36 -36.77 57.11
N MET A 263 16.19 -36.16 57.28
CA MET A 263 15.30 -35.87 56.14
C MET A 263 16.02 -34.96 55.14
N GLY A 264 15.88 -35.26 53.85
CA GLY A 264 16.54 -34.54 52.76
C GLY A 264 17.94 -35.03 52.42
N SER A 265 18.52 -35.97 53.18
CA SER A 265 19.78 -36.63 52.80
C SER A 265 19.65 -37.34 51.45
N TYR A 266 20.76 -37.44 50.71
CA TYR A 266 20.83 -38.26 49.51
C TYR A 266 21.68 -39.49 49.76
N VAL A 267 21.28 -40.61 49.18
CA VAL A 267 22.04 -41.86 49.25
C VAL A 267 22.12 -42.52 47.87
N ARG A 268 23.26 -43.11 47.54
CA ARG A 268 23.36 -44.08 46.43
C ARG A 268 23.05 -45.47 46.98
N VAL A 269 22.03 -46.12 46.44
CA VAL A 269 21.67 -47.49 46.75
C VAL A 269 22.10 -48.37 45.60
N THR A 270 22.98 -49.33 45.87
CA THR A 270 23.51 -50.27 44.89
C THR A 270 23.00 -51.67 45.23
N ASN A 271 22.31 -52.31 44.30
CA ASN A 271 21.99 -53.73 44.43
C ASN A 271 23.29 -54.53 44.28
N THR A 272 23.64 -55.28 45.33
CA THR A 272 24.91 -56.01 45.40
C THR A 272 24.94 -57.23 44.47
N GLU A 273 23.78 -57.70 44.01
CA GLU A 273 23.66 -58.89 43.16
C GLU A 273 23.92 -58.58 41.68
N ASN A 274 23.56 -57.38 41.22
CA ASN A 274 23.67 -57.01 39.80
C ASN A 274 24.48 -55.72 39.53
N GLY A 275 24.96 -55.05 40.58
CA GLY A 275 25.76 -53.82 40.50
C GLY A 275 24.99 -52.57 40.07
N LYS A 276 23.69 -52.66 39.77
CA LYS A 276 22.88 -51.50 39.41
C LYS A 276 22.70 -50.60 40.61
N SER A 277 22.76 -49.29 40.39
CA SER A 277 22.62 -48.30 41.45
C SER A 277 21.68 -47.16 41.10
N VAL A 278 21.19 -46.50 42.14
CA VAL A 278 20.27 -45.38 42.05
C VAL A 278 20.57 -44.38 43.16
N ILE A 279 20.50 -43.07 42.86
CA ILE A 279 20.58 -42.04 43.89
C ILE A 279 19.17 -41.58 44.24
N VAL A 280 18.85 -41.56 45.52
CA VAL A 280 17.52 -41.20 46.05
C VAL A 280 17.60 -40.18 47.17
N LYS A 281 16.57 -39.35 47.27
CA LYS A 281 16.38 -38.43 48.40
C LYS A 281 15.62 -39.14 49.52
N ILE A 282 16.14 -39.05 50.74
CA ILE A 282 15.44 -39.50 51.94
C ILE A 282 14.33 -38.50 52.25
N ASN A 283 13.08 -38.93 52.11
CA ASN A 283 11.89 -38.08 52.33
C ASN A 283 10.86 -38.70 53.28
N ASP A 284 11.10 -39.91 53.76
CA ASP A 284 10.20 -40.60 54.67
C ASP A 284 10.95 -41.46 55.73
N ARG A 285 10.22 -41.97 56.72
CA ARG A 285 10.74 -42.75 57.85
C ARG A 285 10.35 -44.22 57.76
N GLY A 286 11.29 -45.07 58.12
CA GLY A 286 11.19 -46.52 57.96
C GLY A 286 12.28 -47.01 57.01
N PRO A 287 12.34 -48.30 56.68
CA PRO A 287 11.51 -49.37 57.20
C PRO A 287 11.94 -49.77 58.61
N PHE A 288 10.98 -50.09 59.50
CA PHE A 288 11.29 -50.47 60.89
C PHE A 288 11.46 -51.98 61.10
N GLY A 289 11.46 -52.77 60.01
CA GLY A 289 11.65 -54.22 60.05
C GLY A 289 13.12 -54.62 60.20
N ASN A 290 13.37 -55.78 60.82
CA ASN A 290 14.73 -56.25 61.10
C ASN A 290 15.56 -56.46 59.81
N GLY A 291 16.79 -55.92 59.79
CA GLY A 291 17.72 -56.02 58.65
C GLY A 291 17.42 -55.14 57.43
N ARG A 292 16.27 -54.43 57.39
CA ARG A 292 15.96 -53.49 56.32
C ARG A 292 16.51 -52.11 56.62
N ILE A 293 17.27 -51.57 55.68
CA ILE A 293 17.99 -50.30 55.87
C ILE A 293 17.42 -49.16 55.03
N ILE A 294 16.61 -49.47 54.02
CA ILE A 294 16.01 -48.49 53.14
C ILE A 294 14.74 -49.05 52.49
N ASP A 295 13.72 -48.22 52.33
CA ASP A 295 12.50 -48.55 51.60
C ASP A 295 12.41 -47.60 50.40
N LEU A 296 12.66 -48.10 49.21
CA LEU A 296 12.72 -47.28 48.00
C LEU A 296 11.30 -47.01 47.47
N ASP A 297 11.04 -45.82 46.94
CA ASP A 297 9.85 -45.64 46.12
C ASP A 297 9.92 -46.60 44.91
N LYS A 298 8.78 -47.15 44.50
CA LYS A 298 8.65 -48.12 43.41
C LYS A 298 9.44 -47.72 42.15
N VAL A 299 9.46 -46.43 41.81
CA VAL A 299 10.19 -45.93 40.62
C VAL A 299 11.71 -46.01 40.79
N ALA A 300 12.22 -45.76 41.99
CA ALA A 300 13.64 -45.91 42.30
C ALA A 300 14.05 -47.39 42.41
N PHE A 301 13.24 -48.23 43.07
CA PHE A 301 13.51 -49.67 43.20
C PHE A 301 13.59 -50.34 41.82
N ALA A 302 12.69 -49.99 40.91
CA ALA A 302 12.65 -50.51 39.54
C ALA A 302 13.94 -50.22 38.74
N LYS A 303 14.76 -49.24 39.13
CA LYS A 303 16.07 -48.99 38.49
C LYS A 303 17.14 -50.01 38.88
N ILE A 304 17.00 -50.66 40.04
CA ILE A 304 18.02 -51.57 40.58
C ILE A 304 17.56 -53.04 40.68
N ALA A 305 16.24 -53.31 40.64
CA ALA A 305 15.67 -54.65 40.71
C ALA A 305 14.26 -54.72 40.11
N SER A 306 13.80 -55.93 39.78
CA SER A 306 12.39 -56.16 39.42
C SER A 306 11.51 -55.96 40.66
N VAL A 307 10.42 -55.20 40.53
CA VAL A 307 9.45 -54.94 41.62
C VAL A 307 8.94 -56.25 42.24
N GLY A 308 8.80 -57.33 41.45
CA GLY A 308 8.36 -58.65 41.91
C GLY A 308 9.34 -59.36 42.85
N ALA A 309 10.60 -58.92 42.94
CA ALA A 309 11.56 -59.44 43.92
C ALA A 309 11.16 -59.09 45.36
N GLY A 310 10.41 -57.99 45.55
CA GLY A 310 9.95 -57.50 46.86
C GLY A 310 11.07 -56.86 47.70
N VAL A 311 12.17 -57.58 47.88
CA VAL A 311 13.35 -57.14 48.63
C VAL A 311 14.64 -57.54 47.92
N VAL A 312 15.72 -56.79 48.13
CA VAL A 312 17.06 -57.12 47.60
C VAL A 312 18.15 -56.70 48.58
N ASN A 313 19.31 -57.37 48.55
CA ASN A 313 20.49 -56.94 49.30
C ASN A 313 21.13 -55.72 48.64
N VAL A 314 21.46 -54.70 49.44
CA VAL A 314 21.99 -53.43 48.94
C VAL A 314 23.18 -52.93 49.77
N LYS A 315 24.02 -52.15 49.09
CA LYS A 315 24.97 -51.21 49.68
C LYS A 315 24.40 -49.79 49.55
N MET A 316 24.22 -49.09 50.66
CA MET A 316 23.75 -47.71 50.74
C MET A 316 24.92 -46.79 51.12
N GLU A 317 25.25 -45.83 50.25
CA GLU A 317 26.34 -44.86 50.44
C GLU A 317 25.73 -43.46 50.61
N VAL A 318 26.02 -42.78 51.71
CA VAL A 318 25.54 -41.40 51.94
C VAL A 318 26.26 -40.44 50.99
N ILE A 319 25.51 -39.60 50.26
CA ILE A 319 26.09 -38.56 49.41
C ILE A 319 26.43 -37.34 50.26
N THR A 320 27.65 -36.81 50.10
CA THR A 320 28.22 -35.78 50.97
C THR A 320 28.47 -34.43 50.30
N ASN A 321 28.15 -34.30 49.02
CA ASN A 321 28.19 -33.05 48.27
C ASN A 321 26.85 -32.66 47.67
#